data_AF-A0A0S9CJQ5-F1
#
_entry.id   AF-A0A0S9CJQ5-F1
#
_cell.length_a   1.000
_cell.length_b   1.000
_cell.length_c   1.000
_cell.angle_alpha   90.00
_cell.angle_beta   90.00
_cell.angle_gamma   90.00
#
_symmetry.space_group_name_H-M   'P 1'
#
loop_
_entity.id
_entity.type
_entity.pdbx_description
1 polymer ?
#
loop_
_entity_poly.entity_id
_entity_poly.type
_entity_poly.pdbx_seq_one_letter_code
_entity_poly.pdbx_strand_id
1 'polypeptide(L)'
;MKMHLAARAPNEGARRLAQWVAHEHGGDLDRAAARLWVTGAIVQRVIDGEITPGMALGASLFKSCGVRARMFNRDALAGWFFEPVDQQLAA
;
A
#
# COMPACT_ATOMS: atom_id res chain seq x y z
N MET A 1 16.01 -0.85 -1.92
CA MET A 1 15.47 -2.15 -2.39
C MET A 1 14.34 -1.85 -3.36
N LYS A 2 14.23 -2.54 -4.50
CA LYS A 2 13.10 -2.29 -5.43
C LYS A 2 11.86 -3.06 -5.01
N MET A 3 10.70 -2.45 -5.21
CA MET A 3 9.40 -3.06 -4.97
C MET A 3 9.13 -4.19 -5.96
N HIS A 4 8.66 -5.33 -5.43
CA HIS A 4 8.17 -6.46 -6.21
C HIS A 4 6.68 -6.63 -5.97
N LEU A 5 5.93 -6.94 -7.03
CA LEU A 5 4.47 -7.05 -6.97
C LEU A 5 4.04 -8.42 -7.49
N ALA A 6 3.14 -9.06 -6.75
CA ALA A 6 2.42 -10.23 -7.23
C ALA A 6 1.48 -9.88 -8.40
N ALA A 7 0.91 -10.90 -9.05
CA ALA A 7 -0.02 -10.71 -10.16
C ALA A 7 -1.27 -9.88 -9.79
N ARG A 8 -1.68 -9.90 -8.52
CA ARG A 8 -2.83 -9.15 -7.99
C ARG A 8 -2.50 -8.54 -6.64
N ALA A 9 -3.11 -7.39 -6.34
CA ALA A 9 -3.02 -6.77 -5.02
C ALA A 9 -3.85 -7.57 -4.01
N PRO A 10 -3.30 -7.89 -2.82
CA PRO A 10 -3.99 -8.71 -1.83
C PRO A 10 -5.13 -7.95 -1.13
N ASN A 11 -5.04 -6.62 -1.03
CA ASN A 11 -6.07 -5.75 -0.47
C ASN A 11 -5.84 -4.28 -0.89
N GLU A 12 -6.82 -3.42 -0.64
CA GLU A 12 -6.77 -2.00 -1.00
C GLU A 12 -5.64 -1.24 -0.27
N GLY A 13 -5.31 -1.64 0.97
CA GLY A 13 -4.22 -1.05 1.74
C GLY A 13 -2.86 -1.29 1.09
N ALA A 14 -2.58 -2.53 0.71
CA ALA A 14 -1.40 -2.93 -0.03
C ALA A 14 -1.31 -2.24 -1.39
N ARG A 15 -2.43 -2.17 -2.14
CA ARG A 15 -2.49 -1.49 -3.43
C ARG A 15 -2.09 -0.02 -3.34
N ARG A 16 -2.70 0.73 -2.41
CA ARG A 16 -2.40 2.16 -2.22
C ARG A 16 -1.00 2.40 -1.69
N LEU A 17 -0.49 1.53 -0.83
CA LEU A 17 0.90 1.61 -0.38
C LEU A 17 1.86 1.44 -1.58
N ALA A 18 1.65 0.43 -2.42
CA ALA A 18 2.45 0.23 -3.63
C ALA A 18 2.39 1.42 -4.60
N GLN A 19 1.21 2.02 -4.80
CA GLN A 19 1.07 3.24 -5.60
C GLN A 19 1.91 4.39 -5.02
N TRP A 20 1.81 4.63 -3.72
CA TRP A 20 2.59 5.67 -3.07
C TRP A 20 4.10 5.43 -3.19
N VAL A 21 4.57 4.19 -3.01
CA VAL A 21 5.99 3.83 -3.23
C VAL A 21 6.40 4.09 -4.67
N ALA A 22 5.58 3.73 -5.65
CA ALA A 22 5.89 3.93 -7.06
C ALA A 22 5.96 5.42 -7.44
N HIS A 23 4.95 6.21 -7.05
CA HIS A 23 4.83 7.61 -7.46
C HIS A 23 5.76 8.54 -6.68
N GLU A 24 5.86 8.40 -5.35
CA GLU A 24 6.62 9.32 -4.51
C GLU A 24 8.08 8.90 -4.31
N HIS A 25 8.38 7.61 -4.51
CA HIS A 25 9.69 7.04 -4.22
C HIS A 25 10.30 6.27 -5.38
N GLY A 26 9.68 6.30 -6.56
CA GLY A 26 10.20 5.66 -7.77
C GLY A 26 10.32 4.13 -7.65
N GLY A 27 9.51 3.52 -6.79
CA GLY A 27 9.58 2.08 -6.52
C GLY A 27 10.67 1.67 -5.51
N ASP A 28 11.40 2.61 -4.91
CA ASP A 28 12.41 2.32 -3.89
C ASP A 28 11.80 2.18 -2.49
N LEU A 29 11.81 0.96 -2.00
CA LEU A 29 11.26 0.61 -0.70
C LEU A 29 12.06 1.16 0.46
N ASP A 30 13.38 1.31 0.35
CA ASP A 30 14.17 1.81 1.49
C ASP A 30 13.92 3.31 1.69
N ARG A 31 13.77 4.04 0.58
CA ARG A 31 13.39 5.44 0.60
C ARG A 31 11.99 5.66 1.18
N ALA A 32 11.05 4.78 0.83
CA ALA A 32 9.69 4.80 1.38
C ALA A 32 9.66 4.41 2.85
N ALA A 33 10.42 3.38 3.22
CA ALA A 33 10.50 2.86 4.58
C ALA A 33 11.08 3.88 5.56
N ALA A 34 12.04 4.71 5.12
CA ALA A 34 12.56 5.82 5.91
C ALA A 34 11.46 6.83 6.34
N ARG A 35 10.40 7.01 5.54
CA ARG A 35 9.24 7.85 5.91
C ARG A 35 8.31 7.16 6.91
N LEU A 36 8.32 5.83 6.94
CA LEU A 36 7.45 5.01 7.78
C LEU A 36 8.15 4.52 9.06
N TRP A 37 9.44 4.85 9.24
CA TRP A 37 10.26 4.42 10.38
C TRP A 37 10.37 2.89 10.52
N VAL A 38 10.44 2.20 9.38
CA VAL A 38 10.60 0.73 9.28
C VAL A 38 11.66 0.40 8.24
N THR A 39 11.89 -0.89 7.96
CA THR A 39 12.80 -1.34 6.90
C THR A 39 12.04 -1.57 5.59
N GLY A 40 12.75 -1.53 4.45
CA GLY A 40 12.17 -1.84 3.14
C GLY A 40 11.54 -3.25 3.09
N ALA A 41 12.11 -4.21 3.82
CA ALA A 41 11.55 -5.55 3.96
C ALA A 41 10.15 -5.53 4.63
N ILE A 42 9.95 -4.72 5.68
CA ILE A 42 8.62 -4.57 6.29
C ILE A 42 7.63 -3.97 5.30
N VAL A 43 8.02 -2.95 4.53
CA VAL A 43 7.16 -2.36 3.50
C VAL A 43 6.76 -3.40 2.45
N GLN A 44 7.72 -4.19 1.97
CA GLN A 44 7.46 -5.28 1.02
C GLN A 44 6.46 -6.30 1.59
N ARG A 45 6.65 -6.75 2.84
CA ARG A 45 5.73 -7.72 3.48
C ARG A 45 4.32 -7.17 3.67
N VAL A 46 4.16 -5.86 3.87
CA VAL A 46 2.83 -5.21 3.90
C VAL A 46 2.21 -5.20 2.49
N ILE A 47 3.00 -4.91 1.46
CA ILE A 47 2.56 -4.90 0.05
C ILE A 47 2.17 -6.31 -0.41
N ASP A 48 2.91 -7.33 0.01
CA ASP A 48 2.62 -8.73 -0.28
C ASP A 48 1.44 -9.27 0.53
N GLY A 49 0.94 -8.50 1.51
CA GLY A 49 -0.17 -8.90 2.37
C GLY A 49 0.21 -9.93 3.43
N GLU A 50 1.50 -10.24 3.59
CA GLU A 50 1.99 -11.16 4.63
C GLU A 50 1.76 -10.62 6.04
N ILE A 51 1.78 -9.30 6.20
CA ILE A 51 1.56 -8.64 7.49
C ILE A 51 0.55 -7.50 7.36
N THR A 52 -0.30 -7.37 8.37
CA THR A 52 -1.19 -6.22 8.54
C THR A 52 -0.57 -5.23 9.52
N PRO A 53 -0.49 -3.92 9.19
CA PRO A 53 0.08 -2.91 10.08
C PRO A 53 -0.67 -2.80 11.42
N GLY A 54 0.08 -2.84 12.52
CA GLY A 54 -0.42 -2.44 13.85
C GLY A 54 -0.57 -0.92 13.98
N MET A 55 -1.02 -0.44 15.14
CA MET A 55 -1.36 0.98 15.33
C MET A 55 -0.25 1.98 14.98
N ALA A 56 1.00 1.71 15.38
CA ALA A 56 2.13 2.62 15.14
C ALA A 56 2.40 2.80 13.64
N LEU A 57 2.57 1.69 12.91
CA LEU A 57 2.79 1.73 11.46
C LEU A 57 1.54 2.24 10.72
N GLY A 58 0.34 1.88 11.17
CA GLY A 58 -0.91 2.38 10.62
C GLY A 58 -1.05 3.90 10.73
N ALA A 59 -0.61 4.50 11.84
CA ALA A 59 -0.61 5.95 12.01
C ALA A 59 0.39 6.64 11.05
N SER A 60 1.58 6.06 10.85
CA SER A 60 2.56 6.54 9.88
C SER A 60 2.01 6.45 8.45
N LEU A 61 1.43 5.31 8.07
CA LEU A 61 0.81 5.10 6.75
C LEU A 61 -0.31 6.11 6.48
N PHE A 62 -1.18 6.35 7.45
CA PHE A 62 -2.24 7.35 7.30
C PHE A 62 -1.68 8.76 7.05
N LYS A 63 -0.65 9.15 7.82
CA LYS A 63 0.00 10.46 7.68
C LYS A 63 0.75 10.60 6.36
N SER A 64 1.42 9.54 5.89
CA SER A 64 2.27 9.58 4.71
C SER A 64 1.50 9.45 3.40
N CYS A 65 0.49 8.58 3.35
CA CYS A 65 -0.19 8.22 2.09
C CYS A 65 -1.70 8.01 2.23
N GLY A 66 -2.30 8.38 3.36
CA GLY A 66 -3.76 8.30 3.58
C GLY A 66 -4.31 6.88 3.68
N VAL A 67 -3.46 5.85 3.72
CA VAL A 67 -3.86 4.45 3.88
C VAL A 67 -4.43 4.25 5.29
N ARG A 68 -5.65 3.72 5.37
CA ARG A 68 -6.39 3.50 6.62
C ARG A 68 -6.43 2.01 6.95
N ALA A 69 -6.49 1.68 8.25
CA ALA A 69 -6.58 0.29 8.72
C ALA A 69 -7.68 -0.54 8.01
N ARG A 70 -8.86 0.05 7.82
CA ARG A 70 -9.99 -0.62 7.12
C ARG A 70 -9.70 -1.04 5.68
N MET A 71 -8.70 -0.46 5.02
CA MET A 71 -8.33 -0.79 3.64
C MET A 71 -7.60 -2.14 3.55
N PHE A 72 -6.98 -2.60 4.64
CA PHE A 72 -6.35 -3.93 4.68
C PHE A 72 -7.36 -5.08 4.79
N ASN A 73 -8.61 -4.78 5.16
CA ASN A 73 -9.72 -5.73 5.25
C ASN A 73 -10.71 -5.61 4.07
N ARG A 74 -10.29 -4.97 2.98
CA ARG A 74 -11.10 -4.76 1.78
C ARG A 74 -10.37 -5.25 0.55
N ASP A 75 -11.12 -5.83 -0.37
CA ASP A 75 -10.61 -6.18 -1.69
C ASP A 75 -10.02 -4.96 -2.38
N ALA A 76 -8.95 -5.18 -3.14
CA ALA A 76 -8.35 -4.16 -3.96
C ALA A 76 -9.37 -3.68 -5.01
N LEU A 77 -9.60 -2.37 -5.07
CA LEU A 77 -10.62 -1.80 -5.96
C LEU A 77 -10.24 -1.83 -7.45
N ALA A 78 -8.94 -2.01 -7.73
CA ALA A 78 -8.39 -2.07 -9.08
C ALA A 78 -7.07 -2.83 -9.08
N GLY A 79 -6.45 -2.99 -10.25
CA GLY A 79 -5.06 -3.45 -10.33
C GLY A 79 -4.08 -2.42 -9.74
N TRP A 80 -2.81 -2.82 -9.60
CA TRP A 80 -1.78 -2.05 -8.87
C TRP A 80 -1.71 -0.57 -9.20
N PHE A 81 -1.77 -0.20 -10.47
CA PHE A 81 -1.63 1.18 -10.93
C PHE A 81 -2.81 1.66 -11.77
N PHE A 82 -3.96 0.99 -11.64
CA PHE A 82 -5.20 1.42 -12.27
C PHE A 82 -5.98 2.30 -11.30
N GLU A 83 -6.64 3.32 -11.84
CA GLU A 83 -7.69 4.02 -11.12
C GLU A 83 -8.89 3.08 -10.96
N PRO A 84 -9.57 3.09 -9.80
CA PRO A 84 -10.86 2.41 -9.67
C PRO A 84 -11.78 2.96 -10.75
N VAL A 85 -12.33 2.07 -11.58
CA VAL A 85 -13.44 2.46 -12.46
C VAL A 85 -14.56 2.88 -11.53
N ASP A 86 -14.99 4.15 -11.59
CA ASP A 86 -15.97 4.70 -10.68
C ASP A 86 -17.14 3.73 -10.51
N GLN A 87 -17.38 3.28 -9.27
CA GLN A 87 -18.64 2.62 -8.92
C GLN A 87 -19.79 3.65 -8.84
N GLN A 88 -19.87 4.56 -9.83
CA GLN A 88 -20.95 5.53 -9.95
C GLN A 88 -22.23 4.94 -10.58
N LEU A 89 -22.30 3.62 -10.73
CA LEU A 89 -23.48 2.89 -11.21
C LEU A 89 -23.78 1.69 -10.32
N ALA A 90 -24.03 1.95 -9.04
CA ALA A 90 -24.95 1.14 -8.25
C ALA A 90 -25.80 2.12 -7.45
N ALA A 91 -26.99 2.37 -8.00
CA ALA A 91 -28.05 3.19 -7.43
C ALA A 91 -28.51 2.67 -6.06
#